data_AF-A0A7C1S3U0-F1
#
_entry.id   AF-A0A7C1S3U0-F1
#
_cell.length_a   1.000
_cell.length_b   1.000
_cell.length_c   1.000
_cell.angle_alpha   90.00
_cell.angle_beta   90.00
_cell.angle_gamma   90.00
#
_symmetry.space_group_name_H-M   'P 1'
#
loop_
_entity.id
_entity.type
_entity.pdbx_description
1 polymer ?
#
loop_
_entity_poly.entity_id
_entity_poly.type
_entity_poly.pdbx_seq_one_letter_code
_entity_poly.pdbx_strand_id
1 'polypeptide(L)'
;MSNYNLSSKADNDIDDIVDYTLETWGESKTHDYVTELLQLLQTLAESPEIGRSASEYAPPLKRYNFKAHTVFYEPTKTAYS
;
A
#
# COMPACT_ATOMS: atom_id res chain seq x y z
N MET A 1 4.70 -15.99 6.21
CA MET A 1 5.01 -14.67 5.66
C MET A 1 4.03 -14.45 4.54
N SER A 2 3.01 -13.62 4.77
CA SER A 2 2.10 -13.24 3.69
C SER A 2 2.86 -12.31 2.78
N ASN A 3 3.01 -12.68 1.51
CA ASN A 3 3.69 -11.87 0.51
C ASN A 3 2.64 -11.05 -0.24
N TYR A 4 2.87 -9.74 -0.38
CA TYR A 4 2.16 -8.91 -1.35
C TYR A 4 3.02 -8.76 -2.62
N ASN A 5 2.36 -8.42 -3.73
CA ASN A 5 3.05 -8.04 -4.96
C ASN A 5 2.65 -6.61 -5.31
N LEU A 6 3.64 -5.77 -5.64
CA LEU A 6 3.39 -4.45 -6.18
C LEU A 6 3.11 -4.57 -7.68
N SER A 7 2.07 -3.90 -8.14
CA SER A 7 1.94 -3.64 -9.57
C SER A 7 3.04 -2.65 -9.98
N SER A 8 3.45 -2.66 -11.25
CA SER A 8 4.42 -1.66 -11.75
C SER A 8 3.98 -0.23 -11.49
N LYS A 9 2.66 0.02 -11.48
CA LYS A 9 2.13 1.34 -11.15
C LYS A 9 2.31 1.68 -9.66
N ALA A 10 2.06 0.73 -8.77
CA ALA A 10 2.23 0.95 -7.33
C ALA A 10 3.70 1.14 -6.95
N ASP A 11 4.62 0.46 -7.64
CA ASP A 11 6.06 0.64 -7.48
C ASP A 11 6.48 2.07 -7.88
N ASN A 12 6.05 2.54 -9.05
CA ASN A 12 6.28 3.93 -9.47
C ASN A 12 5.62 4.95 -8.51
N ASP A 13 4.41 4.67 -8.02
CA ASP A 13 3.73 5.56 -7.07
C ASP A 13 4.55 5.67 -5.75
N ILE A 14 5.32 4.64 -5.35
CA ILE A 14 6.24 4.70 -4.20
C ILE A 14 7.46 5.57 -4.52
N ASP A 15 8.04 5.45 -5.71
CA ASP A 15 9.15 6.31 -6.15
C ASP A 15 8.73 7.78 -6.16
N ASP A 16 7.54 8.11 -6.69
CA ASP A 16 7.00 9.47 -6.68
C ASP A 16 6.81 10.00 -5.24
N ILE A 17 6.37 9.14 -4.31
CA ILE A 17 6.26 9.50 -2.88
C ILE A 17 7.63 9.78 -2.27
N VAL A 18 8.64 8.96 -2.59
CA VAL A 18 10.01 9.14 -2.11
C VAL A 18 10.56 10.48 -2.58
N ASP A 19 10.51 10.72 -3.89
CA ASP A 19 11.06 11.92 -4.52
C ASP A 19 10.42 13.19 -3.95
N TYR A 20 9.09 13.23 -3.91
CA TYR A 20 8.36 14.37 -3.36
C TYR A 20 8.64 14.58 -1.87
N THR A 21 8.66 13.52 -1.08
CA THR A 21 8.87 13.61 0.37
C THR A 21 10.30 14.06 0.69
N LEU A 22 11.27 13.60 -0.10
CA LEU A 22 12.67 13.98 0.03
C LEU A 22 12.88 15.45 -0.32
N GLU A 23 12.35 15.89 -1.46
CA GLU A 23 12.45 17.29 -1.90
C GLU A 23 11.79 18.24 -0.89
N THR A 24 10.64 17.84 -0.34
CA THR A 24 9.83 18.73 0.51
C THR A 24 10.29 18.75 1.97
N TRP A 25 10.71 17.60 2.52
CA TRP A 25 10.93 17.44 3.97
C TRP A 25 12.24 16.74 4.36
N GLY A 26 13.04 16.28 3.39
CA GLY A 26 14.35 15.69 3.62
C GLY A 26 14.34 14.21 4.00
N GLU A 27 15.54 13.65 4.14
CA GLU A 27 15.79 12.20 4.24
C GLU A 27 15.09 11.55 5.44
N SER A 28 15.16 12.17 6.63
CA SER A 28 14.56 11.58 7.84
C SER A 28 13.05 11.39 7.68
N LYS A 29 12.34 12.36 7.10
CA LYS A 29 10.90 12.25 6.87
C LYS A 29 10.56 11.24 5.78
N THR A 30 11.40 11.16 4.76
CA THR A 30 11.28 10.16 3.68
C THR A 30 11.41 8.75 4.24
N HIS A 31 12.46 8.50 5.02
CA HIS A 31 12.68 7.21 5.65
C HIS A 31 11.51 6.79 6.54
N ASP A 32 11.06 7.67 7.44
CA ASP A 32 9.94 7.39 8.33
C ASP A 32 8.65 7.08 7.55
N TYR A 33 8.34 7.90 6.54
CA TYR A 33 7.13 7.75 5.74
C TYR A 33 7.09 6.43 4.97
N VAL A 34 8.17 6.10 4.27
CA VAL A 34 8.28 4.88 3.46
C VAL A 34 8.31 3.64 4.34
N THR A 35 9.02 3.69 5.47
CA THR A 35 9.05 2.57 6.42
C THR A 35 7.65 2.26 6.93
N GLU A 36 6.90 3.26 7.37
CA GLU A 36 5.53 3.08 7.82
C GLU A 36 4.58 2.60 6.69
N LEU A 37 4.78 3.08 5.46
CA LEU A 37 4.02 2.61 4.31
C LEU A 37 4.26 1.11 4.07
N LEU A 38 5.51 0.67 4.04
CA LEU A 38 5.85 -0.74 3.82
C LEU A 38 5.34 -1.64 4.95
N GLN A 39 5.37 -1.16 6.20
CA GLN A 39 4.76 -1.87 7.35
C GLN A 39 3.25 -2.00 7.19
N LEU A 40 2.57 -0.96 6.70
CA LEU A 40 1.14 -1.03 6.38
C LEU A 40 0.88 -2.06 5.27
N LEU A 41 1.65 -2.06 4.18
CA LEU A 41 1.49 -3.04 3.10
C LEU A 41 1.61 -4.47 3.62
N GLN A 42 2.57 -4.73 4.51
CA GLN A 42 2.70 -6.03 5.18
C GLN A 42 1.46 -6.36 6.04
N THR A 43 0.97 -5.39 6.81
CA THR A 43 -0.25 -5.56 7.62
C THR A 43 -1.48 -5.88 6.75
N LEU A 44 -1.63 -5.21 5.60
CA LEU A 44 -2.70 -5.48 4.64
C LEU A 44 -2.56 -6.86 3.99
N ALA A 45 -1.34 -7.36 3.79
CA ALA A 45 -1.09 -8.71 3.30
C ALA A 45 -1.45 -9.78 4.33
N GLU A 46 -1.24 -9.50 5.62
CA GLU A 46 -1.55 -10.41 6.73
C GLU A 46 -3.03 -10.40 7.11
N SER A 47 -3.69 -9.25 7.00
CA SER A 47 -5.10 -9.06 7.35
C SER A 47 -5.84 -8.26 6.26
N PRO A 48 -6.03 -8.84 5.06
CA PRO A 48 -6.63 -8.14 3.92
C PRO A 48 -8.08 -7.68 4.17
N GLU A 49 -8.75 -8.20 5.19
CA GLU A 49 -10.09 -7.82 5.58
C GLU A 49 -10.20 -6.39 6.14
N ILE A 50 -9.12 -5.82 6.70
CA ILE A 50 -9.17 -4.52 7.40
C ILE A 50 -9.39 -3.32 6.48
N GLY A 51 -9.09 -3.46 5.19
CA GLY A 51 -9.41 -2.45 4.17
C GLY A 51 -10.90 -2.39 3.86
N ARG A 52 -11.37 -1.16 3.64
CA ARG A 52 -12.76 -0.88 3.24
C ARG A 52 -12.99 -1.35 1.81
N SER A 53 -14.22 -1.74 1.50
CA SER A 53 -14.60 -2.02 0.11
C SER A 53 -14.38 -0.78 -0.76
N ALA A 54 -13.85 -1.02 -1.95
CA ALA A 54 -13.76 -0.09 -3.07
C ALA A 54 -14.48 -0.69 -4.30
N SER A 55 -15.53 -1.48 -4.04
CA SER A 55 -16.28 -2.22 -5.05
C SER A 55 -17.01 -1.32 -6.05
N GLU A 56 -17.14 -0.03 -5.74
CA GLU A 56 -17.59 0.99 -6.69
C GLU A 56 -16.64 1.15 -7.89
N TYR A 57 -15.37 0.74 -7.78
CA TYR A 57 -14.39 0.76 -8.88
C TYR A 57 -14.14 -0.63 -9.48
N ALA A 58 -14.00 -1.66 -8.64
CA ALA A 58 -13.89 -3.06 -9.09
C ALA A 58 -14.27 -4.03 -7.96
N PRO A 59 -14.98 -5.16 -8.24
CA PRO A 59 -15.56 -6.00 -7.19
C PRO A 59 -14.59 -6.53 -6.10
N PRO A 60 -13.37 -7.03 -6.40
CA PRO A 60 -12.44 -7.51 -5.37
C PRO A 60 -11.65 -6.38 -4.69
N LEU A 61 -11.80 -5.14 -5.17
CA LEU A 61 -10.95 -4.03 -4.76
C LEU A 61 -11.25 -3.56 -3.34
N LYS A 62 -10.18 -3.33 -2.61
CA LYS A 62 -10.17 -2.74 -1.28
C LYS A 62 -9.30 -1.51 -1.24
N ARG A 63 -9.56 -0.66 -0.26
CA ARG A 63 -8.74 0.53 0.03
C ARG A 63 -8.46 0.70 1.52
N TYR A 64 -7.31 1.28 1.82
CA TYR A 64 -6.93 1.72 3.15
C TYR A 64 -6.31 3.11 3.08
N ASN A 65 -6.76 4.02 3.95
CA ASN A 65 -6.21 5.37 4.00
C ASN A 65 -4.94 5.38 4.85
N PHE A 66 -3.84 5.85 4.29
CA PHE A 66 -2.55 5.96 4.94
C PHE A 66 -2.07 7.40 4.88
N LYS A 67 -2.22 8.15 5.99
CA LYS A 67 -1.83 9.56 6.07
C LYS A 67 -2.42 10.37 4.88
N ALA A 68 -1.56 10.81 3.97
CA ALA A 68 -1.93 11.59 2.79
C ALA A 68 -2.29 10.75 1.55
N HIS A 69 -2.08 9.43 1.58
CA HIS A 69 -2.28 8.52 0.47
C HIS A 69 -3.38 7.50 0.76
N THR A 70 -3.86 6.85 -0.30
CA THR A 70 -4.79 5.72 -0.20
C THR A 70 -4.19 4.53 -0.92
N VAL A 71 -4.02 3.42 -0.20
CA VAL A 71 -3.53 2.16 -0.77
C VAL A 71 -4.72 1.39 -1.31
N PHE A 72 -4.71 1.08 -2.61
CA PHE A 72 -5.66 0.18 -3.26
C PHE A 72 -5.04 -1.20 -3.43
N TYR A 73 -5.79 -2.24 -3.14
CA TYR A 73 -5.29 -3.61 -3.23
C TYR A 73 -6.43 -4.61 -3.47
N GLU A 74 -6.08 -5.77 -4.00
CA GLU A 74 -6.98 -6.91 -4.18
C GLU A 74 -6.48 -8.09 -3.34
N PRO A 75 -7.29 -8.62 -2.42
CA PRO A 75 -6.93 -9.85 -1.71
C PRO A 75 -6.81 -11.01 -2.70
N THR A 76 -5.61 -11.56 -2.87
CA THR A 76 -5.44 -12.82 -3.60
C THR A 76 -6.04 -13.94 -2.78
N LYS A 77 -6.94 -14.75 -3.35
CA LYS A 77 -7.39 -15.98 -2.69
C LYS A 77 -6.17 -16.84 -2.41
N THR A 78 -5.83 -17.06 -1.14
CA THR A 78 -5.01 -18.20 -0.76
C THR A 78 -5.79 -19.43 -1.20
N ALA A 79 -5.32 -20.12 -2.24
CA ALA A 79 -5.92 -21.37 -2.66
C ALA A 79 -5.74 -22.35 -1.49
N TYR A 80 -6.81 -22.59 -0.72
CA TYR A 80 -6.89 -23.76 0.13
C TYR A 80 -7.02 -24.97 -0.81
N SER A 81 -5.88 -25.59 -1.12
CA SER A 81 -5.78 -26.95 -1.65
C SER A 81 -5.98 -27.96 -0.52
#